data_AF-A0A952J9F9-F1
#
_entry.id   AF-A0A952J9F9-F1
#
_cell.length_a   1.000
_cell.length_b   1.000
_cell.length_c   1.000
_cell.angle_alpha   90.00
_cell.angle_beta   90.00
_cell.angle_gamma   90.00
#
_symmetry.space_group_name_H-M   'P 1'
#
loop_
_entity.id
_entity.type
_entity.pdbx_description
1 polymer ?
#
loop_
_entity_poly.entity_id
_entity_poly.type
_entity_poly.pdbx_seq_one_letter_code
_entity_poly.pdbx_strand_id
1 'polypeptide(L)'
;MSKKATLAFLVLLVGSLVLTGLVVYDVLFSKPKLLQGVIVEKMFVPSKGAIGPHALPHARYRAYDYALQAEQHEQWIAFVKIEDGSILKVNCHSNHYEVKQVGDTLHFKKYTGDLLGIDYFSHNEEDADLEQ
;
A
#
# COMPACT_ATOMS: atom_id res chain seq x y z
N MET A 1 15.01 -19.45 35.60
CA MET A 1 14.67 -18.05 35.25
C MET A 1 14.15 -17.33 36.49
N SER A 2 14.62 -16.11 36.76
CA SER A 2 14.14 -15.29 37.88
C SER A 2 12.67 -14.90 37.66
N LYS A 3 11.83 -14.98 38.69
CA LYS A 3 10.40 -14.57 38.62
C LYS A 3 10.22 -13.16 38.04
N LYS A 4 11.19 -12.26 38.28
CA LYS A 4 11.22 -10.91 37.71
C LYS A 4 11.44 -10.90 36.19
N ALA A 5 12.29 -11.80 35.69
CA ALA A 5 12.54 -11.94 34.25
C ALA A 5 11.33 -12.52 33.52
N THR A 6 10.63 -13.48 34.12
CA THR A 6 9.38 -14.03 33.56
C THR A 6 8.29 -12.96 33.52
N LEU A 7 8.15 -12.14 34.56
CA LEU A 7 7.17 -11.07 34.61
C LEU A 7 7.45 -9.98 33.55
N ALA A 8 8.71 -9.56 33.42
CA ALA A 8 9.13 -8.58 32.41
C ALA A 8 8.90 -9.08 30.98
N PHE A 9 9.20 -10.35 30.72
CA PHE A 9 8.94 -10.97 29.41
C PHE A 9 7.44 -11.01 29.08
N LEU A 10 6.60 -11.33 30.07
CA LEU A 10 5.14 -11.38 29.88
C LEU A 10 4.57 -9.99 29.59
N VAL A 11 5.04 -8.96 30.29
CA VAL A 11 4.65 -7.56 30.02
C VAL A 11 5.09 -7.12 28.61
N LEU A 12 6.31 -7.45 28.20
CA LEU A 12 6.79 -7.15 26.84
C LEU A 12 5.96 -7.85 25.77
N LEU A 13 5.64 -9.13 25.99
CA LEU A 13 4.87 -9.93 25.04
C LEU A 13 3.43 -9.40 24.90
N VAL A 14 2.77 -9.10 26.03
CA VAL A 14 1.43 -8.50 26.02
C VAL A 14 1.45 -7.10 25.39
N GLY A 15 2.43 -6.27 25.75
CA GLY A 15 2.59 -4.93 25.17
C GLY A 15 2.80 -4.98 23.66
N SER A 16 3.64 -5.91 23.18
CA SER A 16 3.85 -6.13 21.74
C SER A 16 2.57 -6.57 21.04
N LEU A 17 1.78 -7.48 21.64
CA LEU A 17 0.51 -7.95 21.08
C LEU A 17 -0.51 -6.83 20.96
N VAL A 18 -0.62 -5.99 21.99
CA VAL A 18 -1.52 -4.83 21.98
C VAL A 18 -1.09 -3.83 20.90
N LEU A 19 0.21 -3.53 20.78
CA LEU A 19 0.71 -2.62 19.76
C LEU A 19 0.45 -3.13 18.35
N THR A 20 0.74 -4.40 18.07
CA THR A 20 0.44 -5.03 16.77
C THR A 20 -1.06 -5.01 16.49
N GLY A 21 -1.89 -5.30 17.50
CA GLY A 21 -3.35 -5.25 17.37
C GLY A 21 -3.86 -3.86 16.99
N LEU A 22 -3.32 -2.80 17.59
CA LEU A 22 -3.66 -1.43 17.25
C LEU A 22 -3.27 -1.09 15.80
N VAL A 23 -2.06 -1.46 15.37
CA VAL A 23 -1.62 -1.23 13.98
C VAL A 23 -2.51 -1.96 12.99
N VAL A 24 -2.82 -3.24 13.24
CA VAL A 24 -3.69 -4.04 12.36
C VAL A 24 -5.10 -3.45 12.31
N TYR A 25 -5.64 -3.02 13.45
CA TYR A 25 -6.95 -2.38 13.49
C TYR A 25 -6.96 -1.08 12.68
N ASP A 26 -5.93 -0.25 12.86
CA ASP A 26 -5.77 1.02 12.16
C ASP A 26 -5.65 0.84 10.64
N VAL A 27 -4.96 -0.21 10.18
CA VAL A 27 -4.85 -0.54 8.74
C VAL A 27 -6.18 -1.02 8.16
N LEU A 28 -6.92 -1.88 8.89
CA LEU A 28 -8.08 -2.59 8.35
C LEU A 28 -9.41 -1.83 8.47
N PHE A 29 -9.54 -0.96 9.47
CA PHE A 29 -10.83 -0.33 9.81
C PHE A 29 -10.86 1.19 9.69
N SER A 30 -9.73 1.86 9.42
CA SER A 30 -9.72 3.31 9.21
C SER A 30 -10.45 3.67 7.93
N LYS A 31 -11.29 4.71 8.00
CA LYS A 31 -12.08 5.14 6.85
C LYS A 31 -11.20 5.91 5.85
N PRO A 32 -11.39 5.72 4.53
CA PRO A 32 -10.67 6.52 3.54
C PRO A 32 -11.08 7.99 3.64
N LYS A 33 -10.10 8.88 3.48
CA LYS A 33 -10.31 10.32 3.34
C LYS A 33 -10.49 10.65 1.87
N LEU A 34 -11.61 11.29 1.53
CA LEU A 34 -11.86 11.81 0.19
C LEU A 34 -11.06 13.10 0.00
N LEU A 35 -10.21 13.13 -1.01
CA LEU A 35 -9.39 14.29 -1.37
C LEU A 35 -9.56 14.63 -2.85
N GLN A 36 -9.24 15.87 -3.17
CA GLN A 36 -9.16 16.38 -4.53
C GLN A 36 -7.82 17.07 -4.74
N GLY A 37 -7.33 17.05 -5.97
CA GLY A 37 -6.15 17.83 -6.34
C GLY A 37 -5.93 17.83 -7.84
N VAL A 38 -4.90 18.56 -8.28
CA VAL A 38 -4.58 18.74 -9.70
C VAL A 38 -3.49 17.78 -10.11
N ILE A 39 -3.69 17.06 -11.21
CA ILE A 39 -2.68 16.15 -11.77
C ILE A 39 -1.50 16.99 -12.27
N VAL A 40 -0.31 16.76 -11.71
CA VAL A 40 0.93 17.43 -12.14
C VAL A 40 1.77 16.55 -13.06
N GLU A 41 1.68 15.23 -12.91
CA GLU A 41 2.45 14.27 -13.70
C GLU A 41 1.72 12.93 -13.77
N LYS A 42 1.98 12.17 -14.85
CA LYS A 42 1.42 10.84 -15.08
C LYS A 42 2.55 9.86 -15.41
N MET A 43 2.54 8.71 -14.76
CA MET A 43 3.52 7.65 -14.95
C MET A 43 2.81 6.31 -15.20
N PHE A 44 3.23 5.61 -16.24
CA PHE A 44 2.84 4.23 -16.49
C PHE A 44 4.02 3.32 -16.20
N VAL A 45 3.82 2.36 -15.30
CA VAL A 45 4.82 1.33 -14.97
C VAL A 45 4.35 0.03 -15.60
N PRO A 46 5.01 -0.42 -16.69
CA PRO A 46 4.63 -1.63 -17.39
C PRO A 46 4.86 -2.86 -16.52
N SER A 47 4.11 -3.92 -16.79
CA SER A 47 4.32 -5.20 -16.15
C SER A 47 5.69 -5.77 -16.51
N LYS A 48 6.34 -6.39 -15.52
CA LYS A 48 7.60 -7.10 -15.71
C LYS A 48 7.46 -8.47 -15.08
N GLY A 49 7.54 -9.51 -15.90
CA GLY A 49 7.67 -10.89 -15.44
C GLY A 49 9.15 -11.28 -15.45
N ALA A 50 9.69 -11.64 -14.28
CA ALA A 50 10.96 -12.33 -14.21
C ALA A 50 10.69 -13.80 -13.93
N ILE A 51 10.85 -14.64 -14.95
CA ILE A 51 10.85 -16.09 -14.83
C ILE A 51 12.31 -16.52 -14.80
N GLY A 52 12.84 -16.78 -13.61
CA GLY A 52 14.22 -17.23 -13.42
C GLY A 52 14.27 -18.73 -13.09
N PRO A 53 15.14 -19.53 -13.73
CA PRO A 53 15.41 -20.87 -13.25
C PRO A 53 16.29 -20.82 -11.99
N HIS A 54 15.76 -21.37 -10.91
CA HIS A 54 16.45 -21.83 -9.69
C HIS A 54 17.18 -20.80 -8.80
N ALA A 55 16.59 -20.51 -7.64
CA ALA A 55 17.39 -20.22 -6.45
C ALA A 55 17.87 -21.56 -5.87
N LEU A 56 19.13 -21.91 -6.08
CA LEU A 56 19.75 -23.05 -5.36
C LEU A 56 19.70 -22.72 -3.85
N PRO A 57 18.96 -23.48 -3.03
CA PRO A 57 19.03 -23.28 -1.60
C PRO A 57 20.45 -23.62 -1.15
N HIS A 58 21.07 -22.70 -0.41
CA HIS A 58 22.42 -22.84 0.11
C HIS A 58 22.45 -23.84 1.28
N ALA A 59 22.00 -25.08 1.06
CA ALA A 59 22.13 -26.21 1.98
C ALA A 59 21.61 -27.49 1.30
N ARG A 60 22.34 -28.58 1.52
CA ARG A 60 22.17 -29.97 1.04
C ARG A 60 20.78 -30.62 1.24
N TYR A 61 19.71 -30.08 0.67
CA TYR A 61 18.39 -30.72 0.63
C TYR A 61 17.89 -30.86 -0.81
N ARG A 62 17.13 -31.95 -1.06
CA ARG A 62 16.57 -32.31 -2.37
C ARG A 62 15.98 -31.09 -3.06
N ALA A 63 16.60 -30.69 -4.18
CA ALA A 63 16.07 -29.65 -5.04
C ALA A 63 14.79 -30.16 -5.68
N TYR A 64 13.67 -29.49 -5.39
CA TYR A 64 12.46 -29.59 -6.19
C TYR A 64 12.48 -28.43 -7.18
N ASP A 65 12.14 -28.71 -8.44
CA ASP A 65 12.02 -27.70 -9.48
C ASP A 65 10.76 -26.85 -9.21
N TYR A 66 10.91 -25.75 -8.47
CA TYR A 66 9.88 -24.71 -8.40
C TYR A 66 10.35 -23.50 -9.20
N ALA A 67 9.56 -23.11 -10.20
CA ALA A 67 9.73 -21.85 -10.88
C ALA A 67 9.22 -20.74 -9.95
N LEU A 68 10.10 -19.81 -9.55
CA LEU A 68 9.68 -18.60 -8.86
C LEU A 68 9.25 -17.59 -9.93
N GLN A 69 7.95 -17.36 -10.04
CA GLN A 69 7.38 -16.31 -10.88
C GLN A 69 7.25 -15.04 -10.03
N ALA A 70 8.10 -14.05 -10.28
CA ALA A 70 7.89 -12.70 -9.79
C ALA A 70 7.18 -11.91 -10.90
N GLU A 71 5.90 -11.61 -10.67
CA GLU A 71 5.07 -10.84 -11.59
C GLU A 71 4.82 -9.45 -11.00
N GLN A 72 5.33 -8.43 -11.67
CA GLN A 72 4.95 -7.04 -11.40
C GLN A 72 3.76 -6.70 -12.29
N HIS A 73 2.60 -6.42 -11.70
CA HIS A 73 1.42 -5.96 -12.44
C HIS A 73 1.61 -4.52 -12.94
N GLU A 74 0.86 -4.17 -13.99
CA GLU A 74 0.83 -2.81 -14.53
C GLU A 74 0.32 -1.81 -13.49
N GLN A 75 0.95 -0.64 -13.43
CA GLN A 75 0.53 0.44 -12.55
C GLN A 75 0.35 1.72 -13.36
N TRP A 76 -0.85 2.30 -13.27
CA TRP A 76 -1.15 3.63 -13.79
C TRP A 76 -1.15 4.61 -12.62
N ILE A 77 -0.19 5.53 -12.61
CA ILE A 77 0.06 6.42 -11.47
C ILE A 77 -0.12 7.86 -11.90
N ALA A 78 -0.95 8.61 -11.17
CA ALA A 78 -1.02 10.06 -11.26
C ALA A 78 -0.36 10.69 -10.04
N PHE A 79 0.50 11.67 -10.25
CA PHE A 79 1.01 12.54 -9.19
C PHE A 79 0.08 13.74 -9.09
N VAL A 80 -0.49 13.95 -7.91
CA VAL A 80 -1.55 14.94 -7.69
C VAL A 80 -1.11 15.95 -6.65
N LYS A 81 -1.12 17.23 -7.01
CA LYS A 81 -0.89 18.32 -6.08
C LYS A 81 -2.19 18.67 -5.37
N ILE A 82 -2.20 18.55 -4.04
CA ILE A 82 -3.35 18.90 -3.21
C ILE A 82 -3.24 20.33 -2.67
N GLU A 83 -4.28 20.82 -2.01
CA GLU A 83 -4.41 22.23 -1.58
C GLU A 83 -3.27 22.69 -0.65
N ASP A 84 -2.72 21.80 0.17
CA ASP A 84 -1.58 22.10 1.05
C ASP A 84 -0.23 22.24 0.31
N GLY A 85 -0.23 22.02 -1.01
CA GLY A 85 0.94 22.11 -1.88
C GLY A 85 1.76 20.83 -1.97
N SER A 86 1.45 19.80 -1.19
CA SER A 86 2.10 18.49 -1.27
C SER A 86 1.66 17.73 -2.52
N ILE A 87 2.53 16.81 -2.98
CA ILE A 87 2.29 15.96 -4.15
C ILE A 87 2.11 14.53 -3.66
N LEU A 88 0.96 13.94 -3.96
CA LEU A 88 0.60 12.58 -3.60
C LEU A 88 0.65 11.66 -4.81
N LYS A 89 1.16 10.44 -4.60
CA LYS A 89 1.11 9.35 -5.58
C LYS A 89 -0.26 8.68 -5.51
N VAL A 90 -1.06 8.80 -6.55
CA VAL A 90 -2.40 8.21 -6.65
C VAL A 90 -2.40 7.12 -7.73
N ASN A 91 -2.76 5.90 -7.35
CA ASN A 91 -2.94 4.82 -8.31
C ASN A 91 -4.30 4.98 -9.00
N CYS A 92 -4.33 4.73 -10.30
CA CYS A 92 -5.49 4.87 -11.16
C CYS A 92 -5.80 3.54 -11.85
N HIS A 93 -7.06 3.36 -12.25
CA HIS A 93 -7.40 2.37 -13.28
C HIS A 93 -6.97 2.86 -14.66
N SER A 94 -6.72 1.94 -15.59
CA SER A 94 -6.33 2.24 -16.98
C SER A 94 -7.28 3.25 -17.64
N ASN A 95 -8.60 3.04 -17.50
CA ASN A 95 -9.62 3.87 -18.11
C ASN A 95 -9.56 5.33 -17.61
N HIS A 96 -9.39 5.52 -16.30
CA HIS A 96 -9.27 6.87 -15.72
C HIS A 96 -7.94 7.55 -16.06
N TYR A 97 -6.88 6.75 -16.13
CA TYR A 97 -5.55 7.25 -16.50
C TYR A 97 -5.52 7.72 -17.95
N GLU A 98 -6.17 7.04 -18.89
CA GLU A 98 -6.14 7.43 -20.31
C GLU A 98 -6.95 8.71 -20.60
N VAL A 99 -8.07 8.89 -19.91
CA VAL A 99 -9.00 10.02 -20.16
C VAL A 99 -8.50 11.32 -19.54
N LYS A 100 -7.94 11.28 -18.32
CA LYS A 100 -7.52 12.50 -17.59
C LYS A 100 -6.15 13.01 -18.02
N GLN A 101 -6.00 14.32 -18.15
CA GLN A 101 -4.77 14.99 -18.56
C GLN A 101 -4.07 15.67 -17.37
N VAL A 102 -2.78 15.99 -17.57
CA VAL A 102 -2.06 16.86 -16.64
C VAL A 102 -2.74 18.23 -16.62
N GLY A 103 -3.02 18.74 -15.42
CA GLY A 103 -3.82 19.95 -15.20
C GLY A 103 -5.27 19.68 -14.82
N ASP A 104 -5.79 18.46 -15.00
CA ASP A 104 -7.14 18.11 -14.60
C ASP A 104 -7.24 17.86 -13.10
N THR A 105 -8.44 18.03 -12.55
CA THR A 105 -8.77 17.66 -11.18
C THR A 105 -9.01 16.15 -11.07
N LEU A 106 -8.39 15.54 -10.06
CA LEU A 106 -8.58 14.15 -9.69
C LEU A 106 -9.25 14.07 -8.32
N HIS A 107 -10.35 13.33 -8.24
CA HIS A 107 -10.93 12.92 -6.96
C HIS A 107 -10.38 11.55 -6.59
N PHE A 108 -9.93 11.39 -5.35
CA PHE A 108 -9.33 10.13 -4.91
C PHE A 108 -9.52 9.90 -3.41
N LYS A 109 -9.47 8.63 -3.03
CA LYS A 109 -9.50 8.19 -1.64
C LYS A 109 -8.08 7.97 -1.16
N LYS A 110 -7.72 8.64 -0.05
CA LYS A 110 -6.48 8.44 0.70
C LYS A 110 -6.77 7.57 1.91
N TYR A 111 -6.12 6.42 1.98
CA TYR A 111 -6.21 5.49 3.11
C TYR A 111 -5.08 5.82 4.09
N THR A 112 -5.45 6.49 5.17
CA THR A 112 -4.56 6.86 6.27
C THR A 112 -5.13 6.26 7.55
N GLY A 113 -4.28 5.69 8.38
CA GLY A 113 -4.66 5.23 9.71
C GLY A 113 -5.17 6.37 10.59
N ASP A 114 -6.33 6.21 11.22
CA ASP A 114 -6.95 7.25 12.05
C ASP A 114 -6.20 7.46 13.38
N LEU A 115 -5.60 6.40 13.93
CA LEU A 115 -4.89 6.41 15.22
C LEU A 115 -3.41 6.79 15.06
N LEU A 116 -2.73 6.20 14.07
CA LEU A 116 -1.27 6.36 13.91
C LEU A 116 -0.90 7.28 12.74
N GLY A 117 -1.85 7.71 11.92
CA GLY A 117 -1.60 8.60 10.80
C GLY A 117 -0.77 7.97 9.68
N ILE A 118 -0.69 6.64 9.62
CA ILE A 118 0.15 5.95 8.64
C ILE A 118 -0.56 5.98 7.29
N ASP A 119 0.10 6.57 6.29
CA ASP A 119 -0.40 6.63 4.92
C ASP A 119 -0.07 5.32 4.18
N TYR A 120 -1.10 4.58 3.78
CA TYR A 120 -0.94 3.27 3.15
C TYR A 120 -1.10 3.33 1.64
N PHE A 121 -2.11 4.06 1.17
CA PHE A 121 -2.56 3.96 -0.22
C PHE A 121 -3.36 5.19 -0.64
N SER A 122 -3.31 5.54 -1.92
CA SER A 122 -4.21 6.53 -2.52
C SER A 122 -4.68 5.99 -3.86
N HIS A 123 -6.01 5.96 -4.05
CA HIS A 123 -6.63 5.34 -5.21
C HIS A 123 -7.72 6.22 -5.78
N ASN A 124 -7.74 6.35 -7.10
CA ASN A 124 -8.83 6.98 -7.80
C ASN A 124 -10.02 6.00 -7.90
N GLU A 125 -11.01 6.22 -7.05
CA GLU A 125 -12.31 5.56 -7.07
C GLU A 125 -13.41 6.56 -7.47
N GLU A 126 -13.35 7.09 -8.68
CA GLU A 126 -14.43 7.96 -9.20
C GLU A 126 -15.76 7.21 -9.44
N ASP A 127 -15.79 5.88 -9.33
CA ASP A 127 -16.97 5.05 -9.64
C ASP A 127 -17.74 4.48 -8.42
N ALA A 128 -17.33 4.73 -7.17
CA ALA A 128 -17.93 4.02 -6.04
C ALA A 128 -18.98 4.79 -5.22
N ASP A 129 -18.95 6.13 -5.14
CA ASP A 129 -19.79 6.85 -4.17
C ASP A 129 -20.29 8.24 -4.65
N LEU A 130 -20.72 8.36 -5.91
CA LEU A 130 -21.58 9.49 -6.32
C LEU A 130 -23.07 9.24 -5.98
N GLU A 131 -23.36 8.25 -5.14
CA GLU A 131 -24.69 8.00 -4.58
C GLU A 131 -24.68 8.13 -3.05
N GLN A 132 -24.69 9.37 -2.56
CA GLN A 132 -25.38 9.75 -1.32
C GLN A 132 -25.60 11.26 -1.23
#